data_AF-A0A2E5IYT9-F1
#
_entry.id   AF-A0A2E5IYT9-F1
#
_cell.length_a   1.000
_cell.length_b   1.000
_cell.length_c   1.000
_cell.angle_alpha   90.00
_cell.angle_beta   90.00
_cell.angle_gamma   90.00
#
_symmetry.space_group_name_H-M   'P 1'
#
loop_
_entity.id
_entity.type
_entity.pdbx_description
1 polymer ?
#
loop_
_entity_poly.entity_id
_entity_poly.type
_entity_poly.pdbx_seq_one_letter_code
_entity_poly.pdbx_strand_id
1 'polypeptide(L)'
;MSTSTNPSPSVERLLDDLLNSINDRSGLRNATIFRLRFFDGLTLQQIGDALSPKLTRERVRQITKASNDRMRHLLQATPKYRPLQSIVEDMPQVLGPAIPDDPDLVTAQLNVLPEMETLSEQHRSFILYLAGYSSTRVSESPGNVHRWMVIEEAAALPSASFLTANGEALPRMDEGFPHGIYGSLEDIKGLLRNTGIIEPVLDTWLQHAPGLKVLDNHVVQWKPSVEEQCITILAINGHPMSVEDVRERIEAASNRSYSSRSFRWRIFANPQVIRTSKTEVGLPTWGLPIYSSITGAIDETIEAGGGSAYLDDLVADLKIDRDINPTSVTAYVQQAPKYIRERRRGRASVRHRRPDEPYPVKTNMAEQRGIYQDREDTLLWRISYDENVRRGSGIPLPECVFGYFDMGPGDRGHLATSNNPVTISWSETSTHGPSIGSLQALAKTAADPGDTIFLRFSRDKTLTCLAATRLDSRADGITELGRLLAIPPAAAESSFLDMVAFRLWLPATQSDWQSIRKRLKARKEDDLVQLMPPCEVVTPALTR
;
A
#
# COMPACT_ATOMS: atom_id res chain seq x y z
N MET A 1 31.26 -38.95 -71.92
CA MET A 1 30.89 -39.49 -70.59
C MET A 1 30.27 -38.36 -69.81
N SER A 2 28.94 -38.24 -69.88
CA SER A 2 28.19 -37.20 -69.18
C SER A 2 27.91 -37.70 -67.77
N THR A 3 28.56 -37.10 -66.78
CA THR A 3 28.28 -37.33 -65.36
C THR A 3 26.91 -36.77 -65.05
N SER A 4 25.93 -37.67 -64.96
CA SER A 4 24.60 -37.40 -64.40
C SER A 4 24.76 -36.98 -62.94
N THR A 5 24.71 -35.67 -62.68
CA THR A 5 24.51 -35.12 -61.33
C THR A 5 23.09 -35.45 -60.90
N ASN A 6 22.94 -36.50 -60.10
CA ASN A 6 21.69 -36.77 -59.37
C ASN A 6 21.31 -35.50 -58.60
N PRO A 7 20.03 -35.05 -58.63
CA PRO A 7 19.59 -33.94 -57.81
C PRO A 7 19.83 -34.27 -56.34
N SER A 8 20.43 -33.34 -55.60
CA SER A 8 20.58 -33.46 -54.15
C SER A 8 19.21 -33.80 -53.53
N PRO A 9 19.13 -34.82 -52.65
CA PRO A 9 17.87 -35.18 -52.01
C PRO A 9 17.30 -33.99 -51.23
N SER A 10 15.98 -33.79 -51.28
CA SER A 10 15.32 -32.75 -50.50
C SER A 10 15.56 -32.95 -49.00
N VAL A 11 15.55 -31.86 -48.23
CA VAL A 11 15.74 -31.90 -46.77
C VAL A 11 14.73 -32.82 -46.09
N GLU A 12 13.48 -32.81 -46.57
CA GLU A 12 12.42 -33.73 -46.13
C GLU A 12 12.83 -35.21 -46.28
N ARG A 13 13.35 -35.60 -47.45
CA ARG A 13 13.82 -36.98 -47.68
C ARG A 13 15.01 -37.35 -46.80
N LEU A 14 15.89 -36.40 -46.50
CA LEU A 14 17.02 -36.62 -45.60
C LEU A 14 16.57 -36.80 -44.15
N LEU A 15 15.55 -36.05 -43.71
CA LEU A 15 14.93 -36.20 -42.39
C LEU A 15 14.25 -37.57 -42.24
N ASP A 16 13.45 -37.95 -43.24
CA ASP A 16 12.79 -39.27 -43.27
C ASP A 16 13.80 -40.41 -43.26
N ASP A 17 14.87 -40.31 -44.06
CA ASP A 17 15.95 -41.29 -44.09
C ASP A 17 16.68 -41.38 -42.75
N LEU A 18 16.94 -40.23 -42.09
CA LEU A 18 17.53 -40.19 -40.75
C LEU A 18 16.61 -40.82 -39.70
N LEU A 19 15.30 -40.52 -39.73
CA LEU A 19 14.30 -41.13 -38.85
C LEU A 19 14.18 -42.64 -39.07
N ASN A 20 14.30 -43.09 -40.32
CA ASN A 20 14.23 -44.51 -40.67
C ASN A 20 15.54 -45.26 -40.34
N SER A 21 16.68 -44.57 -40.21
CA SER A 21 17.97 -45.18 -39.82
C SER A 21 17.97 -45.81 -38.42
N ILE A 22 16.94 -45.51 -37.61
CA ILE A 22 16.71 -46.04 -36.28
C ILE A 22 15.96 -47.40 -36.32
N ASN A 23 15.38 -47.81 -37.46
CA ASN A 23 14.47 -48.96 -37.63
C ASN A 23 15.13 -50.35 -37.82
N ASP A 24 16.32 -50.62 -37.29
CA ASP A 24 16.92 -51.97 -37.47
C ASP A 24 16.15 -53.08 -36.71
N ARG A 25 16.48 -54.38 -36.85
CA ARG A 25 15.67 -55.50 -36.27
C ARG A 25 15.37 -55.40 -34.75
N SER A 26 16.24 -54.77 -33.96
CA SER A 26 16.00 -54.38 -32.54
C SER A 26 15.56 -52.92 -32.37
N GLY A 27 15.68 -52.14 -33.43
CA GLY A 27 15.37 -50.72 -33.58
C GLY A 27 13.92 -50.39 -33.93
N LEU A 28 13.14 -51.29 -34.54
CA LEU A 28 11.69 -51.06 -34.79
C LEU A 28 10.94 -50.65 -33.51
N ARG A 29 11.19 -51.35 -32.39
CA ARG A 29 10.61 -50.99 -31.08
C ARG A 29 11.16 -49.66 -30.56
N ASN A 30 12.44 -49.37 -30.76
CA ASN A 30 13.07 -48.12 -30.30
C ASN A 30 12.59 -46.91 -31.10
N ALA A 31 12.36 -47.09 -32.40
CA ALA A 31 11.81 -46.09 -33.30
C ALA A 31 10.33 -45.84 -33.01
N THR A 32 9.54 -46.88 -32.71
CA THR A 32 8.17 -46.69 -32.19
C THR A 32 8.17 -45.91 -30.89
N ILE A 33 9.04 -46.28 -29.92
CA ILE A 33 9.19 -45.54 -28.65
C ILE A 33 9.57 -44.08 -28.91
N PHE A 34 10.52 -43.83 -29.82
CA PHE A 34 10.94 -42.48 -30.18
C PHE A 34 9.80 -41.69 -30.82
N ARG A 35 9.07 -42.28 -31.78
CA ARG A 35 7.93 -41.62 -32.45
C ARG A 35 6.80 -41.30 -31.48
N LEU A 36 6.39 -42.25 -30.64
CA LEU A 36 5.38 -42.04 -29.61
C LEU A 36 5.79 -40.94 -28.61
N ARG A 37 7.08 -40.86 -28.29
CA ARG A 37 7.61 -39.84 -27.38
C ARG A 37 7.64 -38.46 -28.01
N PHE A 38 8.06 -38.40 -29.26
CA PHE A 38 8.44 -37.15 -29.92
C PHE A 38 7.30 -36.55 -30.74
N PHE A 39 6.65 -37.34 -31.59
CA PHE A 39 5.55 -36.89 -32.44
C PHE A 39 4.20 -36.96 -31.75
N ASP A 40 3.96 -37.98 -30.91
CA ASP A 40 2.67 -38.16 -30.22
C ASP A 40 2.65 -37.56 -28.80
N GLY A 41 3.77 -36.98 -28.35
CA GLY A 41 3.86 -36.26 -27.07
C GLY A 41 3.64 -37.10 -25.81
N LEU A 42 3.66 -38.43 -25.91
CA LEU A 42 3.36 -39.32 -24.79
C LEU A 42 4.43 -39.22 -23.69
N THR A 43 3.99 -39.22 -22.43
CA THR A 43 4.90 -39.29 -21.27
C THR A 43 5.67 -40.60 -21.25
N LEU A 44 6.87 -40.61 -20.65
CA LEU A 44 7.66 -41.84 -20.48
C LEU A 44 6.86 -42.97 -19.81
N GLN A 45 5.94 -42.59 -18.91
CA GLN A 45 5.03 -43.52 -18.23
C GLN A 45 3.97 -44.07 -19.20
N GLN A 46 3.27 -43.20 -19.93
CA GLN A 46 2.26 -43.61 -20.92
C GLN A 46 2.83 -44.54 -22.01
N ILE A 47 4.08 -44.31 -22.45
CA ILE A 47 4.75 -45.18 -23.43
C ILE A 47 5.06 -46.55 -22.84
N GLY A 48 5.53 -46.58 -21.58
CA GLY A 48 5.75 -47.83 -20.84
C GLY A 48 4.47 -48.65 -20.76
N ASP A 49 3.39 -48.00 -20.31
CA ASP A 49 2.07 -48.61 -20.10
C ASP A 49 1.43 -49.09 -21.43
N ALA A 50 1.60 -48.32 -22.52
CA ALA A 50 0.99 -48.63 -23.82
C ALA A 50 1.70 -49.76 -24.60
N LEU A 51 3.01 -49.91 -24.47
CA LEU A 51 3.79 -50.83 -25.30
C LEU A 51 4.06 -52.20 -24.65
N SER A 52 4.27 -52.26 -23.33
CA SER A 52 4.49 -53.53 -22.63
C SER A 52 4.51 -53.37 -21.10
N PRO A 53 3.86 -54.25 -20.33
CA PRO A 53 3.90 -54.22 -18.85
C PRO A 53 5.29 -54.39 -18.24
N LYS A 54 6.31 -54.80 -19.02
CA LYS A 54 7.70 -54.95 -18.59
C LYS A 54 8.59 -53.74 -18.95
N LEU A 55 8.06 -52.73 -19.62
CA LEU A 55 8.82 -51.56 -20.08
C LEU A 55 8.74 -50.44 -19.03
N THR A 56 9.80 -50.26 -18.24
CA THR A 56 9.84 -49.23 -17.19
C THR A 56 10.08 -47.84 -17.76
N ARG A 57 9.63 -46.80 -17.04
CA ARG A 57 9.91 -45.38 -17.34
C ARG A 57 11.40 -45.11 -17.63
N GLU A 58 12.28 -45.68 -16.82
CA GLU A 58 13.73 -45.51 -16.97
C GLU A 58 14.25 -46.20 -18.24
N ARG A 59 13.69 -47.36 -18.59
CA ARG A 59 14.06 -48.05 -19.83
C ARG A 59 13.63 -47.27 -21.07
N VAL A 60 12.44 -46.65 -21.05
CA VAL A 60 12.00 -45.74 -22.12
C VAL A 60 12.98 -44.58 -22.26
N ARG A 61 13.38 -43.94 -21.15
CA ARG A 61 14.36 -42.84 -21.16
C ARG A 61 15.70 -43.25 -21.79
N GLN A 62 16.25 -44.40 -21.40
CA GLN A 62 17.50 -44.92 -21.95
C GLN A 62 17.42 -45.18 -23.46
N ILE A 63 16.29 -45.74 -23.92
CA ILE A 63 16.06 -46.00 -25.35
C ILE A 63 15.98 -44.69 -26.13
N THR A 64 15.22 -43.70 -25.64
CA THR A 64 15.12 -42.39 -26.29
C THR A 64 16.47 -41.71 -26.37
N LYS A 65 17.28 -41.75 -25.29
CA LYS A 65 18.64 -41.21 -25.28
C LYS A 65 19.54 -41.90 -26.31
N ALA A 66 19.58 -43.23 -26.31
CA ALA A 66 20.41 -43.99 -27.25
C ALA A 66 20.02 -43.75 -28.72
N SER A 67 18.72 -43.63 -29.02
CA SER A 67 18.24 -43.26 -30.36
C SER A 67 18.70 -41.85 -30.76
N ASN A 68 18.64 -40.88 -29.84
CA ASN A 68 19.09 -39.51 -30.09
C ASN A 68 20.60 -39.46 -30.35
N ASP A 69 21.39 -40.10 -29.48
CA ASP A 69 22.86 -40.16 -29.62
C ASP A 69 23.26 -40.77 -30.96
N ARG A 70 22.57 -41.83 -31.41
CA ARG A 70 22.78 -42.47 -32.71
C ARG A 70 22.46 -41.53 -33.87
N MET A 71 21.34 -40.81 -33.83
CA MET A 71 20.96 -39.87 -34.90
C MET A 71 21.94 -38.71 -35.00
N ARG A 72 22.33 -38.12 -33.86
CA ARG A 72 23.36 -37.06 -33.83
C ARG A 72 24.69 -37.55 -34.39
N HIS A 73 25.11 -38.76 -34.03
CA HIS A 73 26.32 -39.35 -34.60
C HIS A 73 26.19 -39.55 -36.12
N LEU A 74 25.06 -40.05 -36.62
CA LEU A 74 24.84 -40.24 -38.06
C LEU A 74 24.84 -38.91 -38.81
N LEU A 75 24.19 -37.88 -38.25
CA LEU A 75 24.13 -36.53 -38.79
C LEU A 75 25.55 -35.95 -38.97
N GLN A 76 26.43 -36.15 -37.99
CA GLN A 76 27.81 -35.65 -38.02
C GLN A 76 28.76 -36.50 -38.88
N ALA A 77 28.63 -37.83 -38.83
CA ALA A 77 29.59 -38.74 -39.43
C ALA A 77 29.31 -39.07 -40.90
N THR A 78 28.09 -38.84 -41.39
CA THR A 78 27.67 -39.29 -42.74
C THR A 78 27.59 -38.10 -43.72
N PRO A 79 28.42 -38.04 -44.77
CA PRO A 79 28.46 -36.91 -45.70
C PRO A 79 27.13 -36.57 -46.39
N LYS A 80 26.26 -37.56 -46.57
CA LYS A 80 24.93 -37.38 -47.20
C LYS A 80 23.99 -36.48 -46.40
N TYR A 81 24.18 -36.38 -45.07
CA TYR A 81 23.35 -35.54 -44.20
C TYR A 81 23.91 -34.13 -44.01
N ARG A 82 25.01 -33.75 -44.69
CA ARG A 82 25.61 -32.41 -44.58
C ARG A 82 24.61 -31.25 -44.76
N PRO A 83 23.66 -31.28 -45.72
CA PRO A 83 22.66 -30.20 -45.83
C PRO A 83 21.80 -30.07 -44.57
N LEU A 84 21.39 -31.20 -43.99
CA LEU A 84 20.62 -31.22 -42.75
C LEU A 84 21.45 -30.80 -41.54
N GLN A 85 22.73 -31.20 -41.51
CA GLN A 85 23.66 -30.79 -40.47
C GLN A 85 23.84 -29.27 -40.45
N SER A 86 24.00 -28.63 -41.62
CA SER A 86 24.08 -27.18 -41.74
C SER A 86 22.85 -26.49 -41.13
N ILE A 87 21.64 -26.94 -41.51
CA ILE A 87 20.40 -26.38 -40.97
C ILE A 87 20.34 -26.50 -39.45
N VAL A 88 20.73 -27.64 -38.90
CA VAL A 88 20.77 -27.88 -37.44
C VAL A 88 21.81 -26.98 -36.75
N GLU A 89 22.99 -26.78 -37.36
CA GLU A 89 24.05 -25.92 -36.86
C GLU A 89 23.73 -24.42 -36.98
N ASP A 90 22.86 -24.04 -37.92
CA ASP A 90 22.38 -22.67 -38.11
C ASP A 90 21.26 -22.29 -37.12
N MET A 91 20.57 -23.25 -36.50
CA MET A 91 19.46 -22.98 -35.57
C MET A 91 19.81 -22.02 -34.42
N PRO A 92 20.99 -22.11 -33.74
CA PRO A 92 21.38 -21.14 -32.73
C PRO A 92 21.54 -19.71 -33.26
N GLN A 93 21.89 -19.55 -34.54
CA GLN A 93 22.00 -18.22 -35.18
C GLN A 93 20.63 -17.65 -35.52
N VAL A 94 19.68 -18.51 -35.90
CA VAL A 94 18.33 -18.12 -36.31
C VAL A 94 17.43 -17.82 -35.11
N LEU A 95 17.46 -18.66 -34.07
CA LEU A 95 16.54 -18.58 -32.94
C LEU A 95 17.17 -17.97 -31.68
N GLY A 96 18.51 -17.92 -31.63
CA GLY A 96 19.23 -17.68 -30.38
C GLY A 96 19.09 -18.85 -29.40
N PRO A 97 19.87 -18.87 -28.31
CA PRO A 97 19.88 -19.97 -27.35
C PRO A 97 18.59 -20.10 -26.52
N ALA A 98 17.73 -19.09 -26.53
CA ALA A 98 16.43 -19.09 -25.88
C ALA A 98 15.42 -18.23 -26.65
N ILE A 99 14.25 -18.79 -26.93
CA ILE A 99 13.13 -18.13 -27.61
C ILE A 99 11.81 -18.48 -26.91
N PRO A 100 10.82 -17.57 -26.82
CA PRO A 100 9.49 -17.92 -26.36
C PRO A 100 8.93 -19.08 -27.18
N ASP A 101 8.29 -20.04 -26.50
CA ASP A 101 7.59 -21.17 -27.12
C ASP A 101 6.24 -20.69 -27.68
N ASP A 102 6.31 -19.68 -28.53
CA ASP A 102 5.20 -19.06 -29.26
C ASP A 102 5.27 -19.56 -30.71
N PRO A 103 4.28 -20.35 -31.17
CA PRO A 103 4.29 -20.94 -32.51
C PRO A 103 4.45 -19.92 -33.64
N ASP A 104 3.89 -18.72 -33.49
CA ASP A 104 3.92 -17.70 -34.53
C ASP A 104 5.32 -17.08 -34.63
N LEU A 105 5.92 -16.73 -33.49
CA LEU A 105 7.27 -16.19 -33.43
C LEU A 105 8.30 -17.21 -33.91
N VAL A 106 8.20 -18.46 -33.44
CA VAL A 106 9.10 -19.55 -33.83
C VAL A 106 8.99 -19.81 -35.33
N THR A 107 7.77 -19.90 -35.86
CA THR A 107 7.54 -20.11 -37.30
C THR A 107 8.10 -18.97 -38.13
N ALA A 108 7.90 -17.72 -37.71
CA ALA A 108 8.44 -16.55 -38.40
C ALA A 108 9.98 -16.58 -38.47
N GLN A 109 10.66 -16.95 -37.36
CA GLN A 109 12.12 -17.05 -37.36
C GLN A 109 12.61 -18.23 -38.19
N LEU A 110 11.97 -19.40 -38.09
CA LEU A 110 12.35 -20.56 -38.89
C LEU A 110 12.24 -20.32 -40.39
N ASN A 111 11.20 -19.59 -40.84
CA ASN A 111 10.98 -19.28 -42.25
C ASN A 111 12.04 -18.33 -42.86
N VAL A 112 12.97 -17.78 -42.06
CA VAL A 112 14.16 -17.08 -42.58
C VAL A 112 15.05 -18.03 -43.39
N LEU A 113 15.01 -19.34 -43.08
CA LEU A 113 15.64 -20.39 -43.87
C LEU A 113 14.65 -20.92 -44.92
N PRO A 114 14.92 -20.77 -46.23
CA PRO A 114 14.02 -21.24 -47.30
C PRO A 114 13.69 -22.73 -47.21
N GLU A 115 14.64 -23.54 -46.73
CA GLU A 115 14.47 -24.97 -46.52
C GLU A 115 13.43 -25.29 -45.45
N MET A 116 13.25 -24.42 -44.46
CA MET A 116 12.28 -24.61 -43.38
C MET A 116 10.86 -24.25 -43.79
N GLU A 117 10.69 -23.27 -44.69
CA GLU A 117 9.38 -22.76 -45.12
C GLU A 117 8.48 -23.87 -45.67
N THR A 118 9.05 -24.82 -46.42
CA THR A 118 8.31 -25.91 -47.07
C THR A 118 8.12 -27.16 -46.21
N LEU A 119 8.76 -27.23 -45.03
CA LEU A 119 8.68 -28.40 -44.15
C LEU A 119 7.41 -28.42 -43.31
N SER A 120 6.89 -29.62 -43.06
CA SER A 120 5.80 -29.85 -42.11
C SER A 120 6.21 -29.49 -40.68
N GLU A 121 5.22 -29.18 -39.83
CA GLU A 121 5.43 -28.85 -38.41
C GLU A 121 6.19 -29.96 -37.65
N GLN A 122 5.94 -31.23 -38.00
CA GLN A 122 6.64 -32.38 -37.43
C GLN A 122 8.13 -32.38 -37.79
N HIS A 123 8.47 -32.09 -39.05
CA HIS A 123 9.84 -31.99 -39.52
C HIS A 123 10.57 -30.81 -38.87
N ARG A 124 9.90 -29.65 -38.76
CA ARG A 124 10.45 -28.46 -38.08
C ARG A 124 10.75 -28.75 -36.61
N SER A 125 9.79 -29.35 -35.90
CA SER A 125 9.96 -29.77 -34.50
C SER A 125 11.14 -30.72 -34.35
N PHE A 126 11.29 -31.68 -35.28
CA PHE A 126 12.40 -32.63 -35.24
C PHE A 126 13.78 -31.96 -35.47
N ILE A 127 13.86 -30.97 -36.35
CA ILE A 127 15.08 -30.15 -36.51
C ILE A 127 15.42 -29.40 -35.22
N LEU A 128 14.44 -28.74 -34.59
CA LEU A 128 14.63 -28.05 -33.31
C LEU A 128 15.17 -28.98 -32.22
N TYR A 129 14.64 -30.20 -32.16
CA TYR A 129 15.12 -31.23 -31.24
C TYR A 129 16.55 -31.68 -31.52
N LEU A 130 16.90 -31.89 -32.79
CA LEU A 130 18.27 -32.24 -33.18
C LEU A 130 19.25 -31.12 -32.79
N ALA A 131 18.84 -29.86 -32.97
CA ALA A 131 19.57 -28.66 -32.54
C ALA A 131 19.64 -28.47 -31.02
N GLY A 132 18.95 -29.32 -30.24
CA GLY A 132 19.04 -29.33 -28.79
C GLY A 132 18.03 -28.44 -28.06
N TYR A 133 17.07 -27.86 -28.77
CA TYR A 133 16.01 -27.08 -28.13
C TYR A 133 15.05 -27.99 -27.36
N SER A 134 14.70 -27.54 -26.16
CA SER A 134 13.70 -28.17 -25.31
C SER A 134 12.79 -27.12 -24.69
N SER A 135 11.48 -27.42 -24.59
CA SER A 135 10.52 -26.52 -23.94
C SER A 135 10.68 -26.61 -22.42
N THR A 136 11.04 -25.49 -21.80
CA THR A 136 11.10 -25.31 -20.35
C THR A 136 9.99 -24.39 -19.88
N ARG A 137 9.52 -24.62 -18.65
CA ARG A 137 8.50 -23.78 -18.01
C ARG A 137 9.17 -22.76 -17.13
N VAL A 138 8.87 -21.48 -17.38
CA VAL A 138 9.28 -20.36 -16.54
C VAL A 138 8.01 -19.85 -15.86
N SER A 139 7.93 -20.01 -14.53
CA SER A 139 6.75 -19.61 -13.77
C SER A 139 6.96 -18.24 -13.13
N GLU A 140 6.04 -17.32 -13.38
CA GLU A 140 5.98 -16.00 -12.75
C GLU A 140 5.21 -16.03 -11.43
N SER A 141 4.16 -16.85 -11.36
CA SER A 141 3.21 -16.99 -10.25
C SER A 141 2.23 -18.14 -10.57
N PRO A 142 1.42 -18.60 -9.60
CA PRO A 142 0.37 -19.58 -9.89
C PRO A 142 -0.66 -18.99 -10.88
N GLY A 143 -0.60 -19.39 -12.16
CA GLY A 143 -1.58 -18.99 -13.18
C GLY A 143 -1.00 -18.46 -14.50
N ASN A 144 0.18 -17.83 -14.48
CA ASN A 144 0.90 -17.41 -15.69
C ASN A 144 2.14 -18.28 -15.87
N VAL A 145 2.06 -19.24 -16.79
CA VAL A 145 3.17 -20.13 -17.15
C VAL A 145 3.58 -19.79 -18.57
N HIS A 146 4.73 -19.14 -18.71
CA HIS A 146 5.33 -18.89 -20.00
C HIS A 146 6.30 -20.02 -20.32
N ARG A 147 6.21 -20.54 -21.55
CA ARG A 147 7.10 -21.58 -22.03
C ARG A 147 8.16 -20.95 -22.91
N TRP A 148 9.37 -21.47 -22.77
CA TRP A 148 10.53 -21.05 -23.52
C TRP A 148 11.17 -22.29 -24.14
N MET A 149 11.56 -22.20 -25.40
CA MET A 149 12.46 -23.18 -25.99
C MET A 149 13.89 -22.74 -25.74
N VAL A 150 14.66 -23.61 -25.08
CA VAL A 150 16.05 -23.34 -24.70
C VAL A 150 16.95 -24.50 -25.10
N ILE A 151 18.19 -24.18 -25.46
CA ILE A 151 19.27 -25.17 -25.45
C ILE A 151 19.67 -25.47 -23.98
N GLU A 152 20.16 -26.68 -23.71
CA GLU A 152 20.40 -27.17 -22.35
C GLU A 152 21.35 -26.25 -21.55
N GLU A 153 22.38 -25.72 -22.21
CA GLU A 153 23.37 -24.80 -21.64
C GLU A 153 22.79 -23.42 -21.31
N ALA A 154 21.64 -23.07 -21.88
CA ALA A 154 20.99 -21.78 -21.78
C ALA A 154 19.73 -21.78 -20.89
N ALA A 155 19.49 -22.86 -20.14
CA ALA A 155 18.29 -23.04 -19.34
C ALA A 155 18.03 -21.92 -18.31
N ALA A 156 19.08 -21.19 -17.89
CA ALA A 156 18.97 -20.06 -16.96
C ALA A 156 18.62 -18.73 -17.65
N LEU A 157 18.84 -18.58 -18.96
CA LEU A 157 18.64 -17.31 -19.69
C LEU A 157 17.23 -16.75 -19.57
N PRO A 158 16.13 -17.54 -19.60
CA PRO A 158 14.78 -17.00 -19.46
C PRO A 158 14.42 -16.48 -18.06
N SER A 159 15.32 -16.59 -17.08
CA SER A 159 15.03 -16.25 -15.69
C SER A 159 15.65 -14.90 -15.31
N ALA A 160 14.94 -14.12 -14.49
CA ALA A 160 15.50 -12.93 -13.85
C ALA A 160 16.76 -13.23 -13.00
N SER A 161 16.93 -14.48 -12.54
CA SER A 161 18.14 -14.93 -11.85
C SER A 161 19.41 -14.80 -12.71
N PHE A 162 19.27 -14.83 -14.05
CA PHE A 162 20.36 -14.53 -14.96
C PHE A 162 20.92 -13.11 -14.73
N LEU A 163 20.06 -12.11 -14.61
CA LEU A 163 20.49 -10.73 -14.32
C LEU A 163 21.04 -10.59 -12.90
N THR A 164 20.49 -11.32 -11.92
CA THR A 164 21.06 -11.35 -10.57
C THR A 164 22.48 -11.91 -10.57
N ALA A 165 22.73 -13.00 -11.31
CA ALA A 165 24.05 -13.63 -11.38
C ALA A 165 25.07 -12.83 -12.20
N ASN A 166 24.62 -12.05 -13.18
CA ASN A 166 25.47 -11.26 -14.06
C ASN A 166 25.43 -9.75 -13.75
N GLY A 167 24.76 -9.37 -12.64
CA GLY A 167 24.50 -7.96 -12.29
C GLY A 167 25.76 -7.16 -11.94
N GLU A 168 26.86 -7.82 -11.59
CA GLU A 168 28.16 -7.17 -11.37
C GLU A 168 28.80 -6.65 -12.67
N ALA A 169 28.41 -7.19 -13.83
CA ALA A 169 28.94 -6.79 -15.14
C ALA A 169 28.23 -5.56 -15.75
N LEU A 170 27.18 -5.06 -15.11
CA LEU A 170 26.41 -3.89 -15.58
C LEU A 170 27.03 -2.59 -15.04
N PRO A 171 27.00 -1.48 -15.80
CA PRO A 171 27.45 -0.19 -15.31
C PRO A 171 26.62 0.19 -14.08
N ARG A 172 27.23 0.12 -12.89
CA ARG A 172 26.56 0.58 -11.66
C ARG A 172 26.36 2.09 -11.78
N MET A 173 25.11 2.52 -11.86
CA MET A 173 24.77 3.93 -11.70
C MET A 173 25.07 4.35 -10.25
N ASP A 174 26.27 4.88 -10.05
CA ASP A 174 26.87 5.35 -8.80
C ASP A 174 26.86 4.36 -7.62
N GLU A 175 27.96 4.30 -6.88
CA GLU A 175 28.24 3.33 -5.79
C GLU A 175 27.35 3.51 -4.52
N GLY A 176 26.10 3.97 -4.67
CA GLY A 176 25.18 4.28 -3.58
C GLY A 176 23.77 3.68 -3.66
N PHE A 177 23.40 2.94 -4.72
CA PHE A 177 22.02 2.42 -4.89
C PHE A 177 21.91 0.90 -4.99
N PRO A 178 21.79 0.17 -3.86
CA PRO A 178 21.81 -1.30 -3.89
C PRO A 178 20.41 -1.90 -3.70
N HIS A 179 19.40 -1.57 -4.51
CA HIS A 179 18.08 -2.23 -4.39
C HIS A 179 17.43 -2.54 -5.74
N GLY A 180 17.93 -3.59 -6.40
CA GLY A 180 17.21 -4.25 -7.47
C GLY A 180 17.15 -3.49 -8.80
N ILE A 181 17.87 -2.38 -8.98
CA ILE A 181 18.02 -1.76 -10.31
C ILE A 181 19.17 -2.47 -11.02
N TYR A 182 18.89 -3.08 -12.17
CA TYR A 182 19.91 -3.80 -12.95
C TYR A 182 20.68 -2.85 -13.88
N GLY A 183 20.02 -1.84 -14.44
CA GLY A 183 20.65 -0.88 -15.35
C GLY A 183 19.63 -0.22 -16.27
N SER A 184 20.12 0.52 -17.28
CA SER A 184 19.25 1.05 -18.31
C SER A 184 18.68 -0.07 -19.19
N LEU A 185 17.54 0.19 -19.83
CA LEU A 185 16.90 -0.73 -20.77
C LEU A 185 17.87 -1.17 -21.88
N GLU A 186 18.67 -0.25 -22.42
CA GLU A 186 19.63 -0.56 -23.48
C GLU A 186 20.83 -1.37 -22.99
N ASP A 187 21.33 -1.13 -21.77
CA ASP A 187 22.42 -1.94 -21.21
C ASP A 187 21.99 -3.41 -21.07
N ILE A 188 20.75 -3.63 -20.62
CA ILE A 188 20.18 -4.97 -20.46
C ILE A 188 19.93 -5.61 -21.83
N LYS A 189 19.39 -4.86 -22.80
CA LYS A 189 19.26 -5.37 -24.17
C LYS A 189 20.62 -5.74 -24.77
N GLY A 190 21.66 -4.92 -24.55
CA GLY A 190 23.03 -5.21 -24.96
C GLY A 190 23.58 -6.49 -24.31
N LEU A 191 23.35 -6.68 -23.01
CA LEU A 191 23.73 -7.90 -22.30
C LEU A 191 23.03 -9.14 -22.89
N LEU A 192 21.73 -9.06 -23.16
CA LEU A 192 20.96 -10.16 -23.77
C LEU A 192 21.41 -10.45 -25.21
N ARG A 193 21.76 -9.43 -26.01
CA ARG A 193 22.36 -9.63 -27.34
C ARG A 193 23.68 -10.38 -27.24
N ASN A 194 24.52 -10.05 -26.25
CA ASN A 194 25.81 -10.70 -26.03
C ASN A 194 25.68 -12.17 -25.59
N THR A 195 24.53 -12.57 -25.03
CA THR A 195 24.24 -13.99 -24.76
C THR A 195 23.65 -14.71 -25.97
N GLY A 196 23.38 -14.01 -27.07
CA GLY A 196 22.81 -14.57 -28.30
C GLY A 196 21.29 -14.48 -28.39
N ILE A 197 20.61 -13.79 -27.47
CA ILE A 197 19.18 -13.50 -27.62
C ILE A 197 19.00 -12.56 -28.83
N ILE A 198 18.15 -12.98 -29.76
CA ILE A 198 17.89 -12.26 -31.00
C ILE A 198 17.00 -11.04 -30.78
N GLU A 199 17.13 -10.02 -31.63
CA GLU A 199 16.40 -8.74 -31.52
C GLU A 199 14.87 -8.90 -31.38
N PRO A 200 14.19 -9.77 -32.15
CA PRO A 200 12.74 -9.96 -32.03
C PRO A 200 12.28 -10.50 -30.67
N VAL A 201 13.20 -11.04 -29.86
CA VAL A 201 12.91 -11.69 -28.58
C VAL A 201 13.18 -10.77 -27.39
N LEU A 202 13.98 -9.70 -27.55
CA LEU A 202 14.45 -8.88 -26.42
C LEU A 202 13.31 -8.27 -25.60
N ASP A 203 12.32 -7.67 -26.25
CA ASP A 203 11.18 -7.06 -25.56
C ASP A 203 10.29 -8.11 -24.88
N THR A 204 10.05 -9.22 -25.57
CA THR A 204 9.29 -10.35 -25.03
C THR A 204 10.01 -10.94 -23.81
N TRP A 205 11.33 -11.07 -23.85
CA TRP A 205 12.14 -11.52 -22.72
C TRP A 205 11.92 -10.65 -21.49
N LEU A 206 12.00 -9.32 -21.64
CA LEU A 206 11.82 -8.38 -20.53
C LEU A 206 10.40 -8.38 -19.97
N GLN A 207 9.40 -8.60 -20.82
CA GLN A 207 7.99 -8.69 -20.40
C GLN A 207 7.69 -9.96 -19.61
N HIS A 208 8.40 -11.05 -19.89
CA HIS A 208 8.11 -12.40 -19.39
C HIS A 208 9.09 -12.87 -18.31
N ALA A 209 10.14 -12.08 -18.03
CA ALA A 209 11.12 -12.38 -17.01
C ALA A 209 10.50 -12.15 -15.61
N PRO A 210 10.32 -13.22 -14.80
CA PRO A 210 9.61 -13.12 -13.53
C PRO A 210 10.19 -12.08 -12.58
N GLY A 211 9.34 -11.17 -12.09
CA GLY A 211 9.74 -10.18 -11.10
C GLY A 211 10.61 -9.05 -11.65
N LEU A 212 10.70 -8.89 -12.98
CA LEU A 212 11.28 -7.70 -13.59
C LEU A 212 10.19 -6.70 -14.02
N LYS A 213 10.53 -5.42 -14.01
CA LYS A 213 9.76 -4.35 -14.65
C LYS A 213 10.70 -3.35 -15.30
N VAL A 214 10.21 -2.71 -16.35
CA VAL A 214 10.84 -1.53 -16.95
C VAL A 214 10.14 -0.29 -16.40
N LEU A 215 10.90 0.61 -15.77
CA LEU A 215 10.43 1.86 -15.17
C LEU A 215 11.38 3.00 -15.51
N ASP A 216 10.86 4.09 -16.09
CA ASP A 216 11.64 5.28 -16.49
C ASP A 216 12.97 4.92 -17.18
N ASN A 217 12.91 4.02 -18.16
CA ASN A 217 14.06 3.48 -18.92
C ASN A 217 15.06 2.60 -18.14
N HIS A 218 14.68 2.09 -16.96
CA HIS A 218 15.50 1.19 -16.15
C HIS A 218 14.83 -0.17 -15.98
N VAL A 219 15.62 -1.23 -16.02
CA VAL A 219 15.15 -2.58 -15.67
C VAL A 219 15.38 -2.81 -14.19
N VAL A 220 14.31 -3.13 -13.46
CA VAL A 220 14.33 -3.34 -12.02
C VAL A 220 13.72 -4.66 -11.60
N GLN A 221 14.26 -5.24 -10.54
CA GLN A 221 13.64 -6.28 -9.75
C GLN A 221 12.45 -5.69 -8.98
N TRP A 222 11.26 -5.96 -9.48
CA TRP A 222 10.02 -5.49 -8.89
C TRP A 222 9.56 -6.40 -7.75
N LYS A 223 9.93 -6.02 -6.53
CA LYS A 223 9.59 -6.78 -5.32
C LYS A 223 8.13 -6.58 -4.91
N PRO A 224 7.53 -7.52 -4.16
CA PRO A 224 6.10 -7.45 -3.77
C PRO A 224 5.82 -6.48 -2.61
N SER A 225 6.83 -6.08 -1.83
CA SER A 225 6.72 -5.14 -0.71
C SER A 225 6.55 -3.71 -1.23
N VAL A 226 5.55 -2.99 -0.70
CA VAL A 226 5.32 -1.57 -1.05
C VAL A 226 6.47 -0.70 -0.56
N GLU A 227 7.04 -1.07 0.57
CA GLU A 227 8.18 -0.41 1.20
C GLU A 227 9.42 -0.51 0.30
N GLU A 228 9.69 -1.68 -0.28
CA GLU A 228 10.78 -1.87 -1.24
C GLU A 228 10.49 -1.20 -2.60
N GLN A 229 9.25 -1.27 -3.09
CA GLN A 229 8.84 -0.57 -4.32
C GLN A 229 9.04 0.95 -4.20
N CYS A 230 8.74 1.53 -3.03
CA CYS A 230 9.00 2.94 -2.73
C CYS A 230 10.48 3.29 -2.88
N ILE A 231 11.36 2.46 -2.33
CA ILE A 231 12.81 2.66 -2.45
C ILE A 231 13.24 2.59 -3.91
N THR A 232 12.75 1.61 -4.69
CA THR A 232 13.05 1.49 -6.12
C THR A 232 12.61 2.73 -6.91
N ILE A 233 11.39 3.22 -6.70
CA ILE A 233 10.88 4.43 -7.38
C ILE A 233 11.72 5.66 -7.01
N LEU A 234 12.01 5.85 -5.71
CA LEU A 234 12.84 6.97 -5.26
C LEU A 234 14.26 6.89 -5.85
N ALA A 235 14.86 5.70 -5.88
CA ALA A 235 16.19 5.48 -6.43
C ALA A 235 16.27 5.80 -7.93
N ILE A 236 15.27 5.38 -8.73
CA ILE A 236 15.17 5.74 -10.14
C ILE A 236 15.00 7.25 -10.32
N ASN A 237 14.19 7.89 -9.48
CA ASN A 237 13.89 9.31 -9.60
C ASN A 237 15.08 10.21 -9.19
N GLY A 238 15.95 9.75 -8.28
CA GLY A 238 17.20 10.41 -7.91
C GLY A 238 17.07 11.67 -7.05
N HIS A 239 15.84 12.13 -6.76
CA HIS A 239 15.56 13.27 -5.89
C HIS A 239 14.26 13.05 -5.09
N PRO A 240 14.02 13.82 -4.01
CA PRO A 240 12.80 13.71 -3.22
C PRO A 240 11.52 13.84 -4.05
N MET A 241 10.52 13.07 -3.66
CA MET A 241 9.22 13.04 -4.31
C MET A 241 8.10 13.17 -3.28
N SER A 242 6.96 13.71 -3.70
CA SER A 242 5.78 13.73 -2.82
C SER A 242 5.30 12.29 -2.55
N VAL A 243 4.77 12.06 -1.36
CA VAL A 243 4.23 10.74 -0.99
C VAL A 243 3.14 10.28 -1.95
N GLU A 244 2.35 11.20 -2.50
CA GLU A 244 1.28 10.85 -3.44
C GLU A 244 1.84 10.49 -4.82
N ASP A 245 2.88 11.19 -5.32
CA ASP A 245 3.50 10.84 -6.61
C ASP A 245 4.16 9.46 -6.56
N VAL A 246 4.84 9.13 -5.44
CA VAL A 246 5.41 7.79 -5.26
C VAL A 246 4.31 6.74 -5.23
N ARG A 247 3.20 7.01 -4.53
CA ARG A 247 2.03 6.11 -4.49
C ARG A 247 1.51 5.88 -5.90
N GLU A 248 1.27 6.94 -6.67
CA GLU A 248 0.72 6.86 -8.02
C GLU A 248 1.63 6.06 -8.97
N ARG A 249 2.95 6.27 -8.90
CA ARG A 249 3.91 5.46 -9.69
C ARG A 249 3.87 3.98 -9.30
N ILE A 250 3.76 3.65 -8.01
CA ILE A 250 3.65 2.25 -7.55
C ILE A 250 2.33 1.63 -8.00
N GLU A 251 1.22 2.36 -7.92
CA GLU A 251 -0.10 1.88 -8.35
C GLU A 251 -0.11 1.60 -9.86
N ALA A 252 0.43 2.52 -10.66
CA ALA A 252 0.60 2.34 -12.10
C ALA A 252 1.46 1.12 -12.43
N ALA A 253 2.56 0.92 -11.69
CA ALA A 253 3.46 -0.20 -11.92
C ALA A 253 2.88 -1.54 -11.42
N SER A 254 2.13 -1.57 -10.32
CA SER A 254 1.68 -2.82 -9.69
C SER A 254 0.23 -3.22 -10.02
N ASN A 255 -0.53 -2.34 -10.68
CA ASN A 255 -1.96 -2.49 -10.92
C ASN A 255 -2.75 -2.78 -9.62
N ARG A 256 -2.33 -2.15 -8.52
CA ARG A 256 -2.96 -2.20 -7.19
C ARG A 256 -3.31 -0.79 -6.77
N SER A 257 -4.29 -0.64 -5.88
CA SER A 257 -4.63 0.66 -5.28
C SER A 257 -4.44 0.60 -3.77
N TYR A 258 -3.91 1.68 -3.22
CA TYR A 258 -3.62 1.84 -1.80
C TYR A 258 -4.33 3.07 -1.27
N SER A 259 -4.98 2.94 -0.10
CA SER A 259 -5.47 4.14 0.58
C SER A 259 -4.29 5.00 1.02
N SER A 260 -4.41 6.32 0.81
CA SER A 260 -3.38 7.32 1.16
C SER A 260 -2.92 7.21 2.62
N ARG A 261 -3.80 6.78 3.54
CA ARG A 261 -3.46 6.52 4.95
C ARG A 261 -2.63 5.24 5.13
N SER A 262 -3.02 4.13 4.52
CA SER A 262 -2.31 2.85 4.64
C SER A 262 -0.93 2.93 3.99
N PHE A 263 -0.85 3.58 2.83
CA PHE A 263 0.42 3.83 2.14
C PHE A 263 1.41 4.60 3.02
N ARG A 264 0.98 5.74 3.58
CA ARG A 264 1.80 6.54 4.52
C ARG A 264 2.31 5.72 5.70
N TRP A 265 1.43 4.92 6.31
CA TRP A 265 1.82 4.12 7.46
C TRP A 265 2.90 3.08 7.12
N ARG A 266 2.80 2.43 5.96
CA ARG A 266 3.76 1.42 5.50
C ARG A 266 5.12 2.03 5.14
N ILE A 267 5.15 3.11 4.37
CA ILE A 267 6.42 3.72 3.96
C ILE A 267 7.20 4.27 5.15
N PHE A 268 6.52 4.90 6.13
CA PHE A 268 7.17 5.49 7.29
C PHE A 268 7.56 4.47 8.36
N ALA A 269 7.15 3.21 8.23
CA ALA A 269 7.67 2.13 9.05
C ALA A 269 9.07 1.65 8.59
N ASN A 270 9.48 2.00 7.36
CA ASN A 270 10.78 1.59 6.81
C ASN A 270 11.85 2.67 7.04
N PRO A 271 12.93 2.39 7.78
CA PRO A 271 14.00 3.38 8.05
C PRO A 271 14.79 3.80 6.81
N GLN A 272 14.68 3.07 5.69
CA GLN A 272 15.30 3.43 4.41
C GLN A 272 14.52 4.50 3.64
N VAL A 273 13.39 4.97 4.17
CA VAL A 273 12.61 6.08 3.60
C VAL A 273 12.49 7.17 4.67
N ILE A 274 13.09 8.32 4.41
CA ILE A 274 13.03 9.48 5.30
C ILE A 274 12.09 10.53 4.74
N ARG A 275 11.46 11.30 5.62
CA ARG A 275 10.79 12.53 5.22
C ARG A 275 11.85 13.60 5.03
N THR A 276 11.83 14.28 3.89
CA THR A 276 12.68 15.44 3.62
C THR A 276 11.91 16.73 3.82
N SER A 277 10.57 16.67 3.73
CA SER A 277 9.68 17.80 4.02
C SER A 277 8.34 17.31 4.60
N LYS A 278 7.37 18.23 4.75
CA LYS A 278 6.02 17.90 5.20
C LYS A 278 5.36 16.87 4.28
N THR A 279 5.60 16.96 2.97
CA THR A 279 4.90 16.19 1.92
C THR A 279 5.83 15.25 1.15
N GLU A 280 7.14 15.45 1.22
CA GLU A 280 8.11 14.69 0.43
C GLU A 280 8.87 13.66 1.25
N VAL A 281 9.29 12.63 0.53
CA VAL A 281 10.13 11.54 1.01
C VAL A 281 11.35 11.39 0.13
N GLY A 282 12.43 10.89 0.73
CA GLY A 282 13.68 10.61 0.07
C GLY A 282 14.44 9.47 0.73
N LEU A 283 15.62 9.17 0.19
CA LEU A 283 16.49 8.11 0.68
C LEU A 283 17.55 8.70 1.64
N PRO A 284 17.88 8.02 2.76
CA PRO A 284 18.93 8.45 3.67
C PRO A 284 20.29 8.63 2.99
N THR A 285 20.59 7.82 1.98
CA THR A 285 21.84 7.84 1.22
C THR A 285 22.08 9.16 0.47
N TRP A 286 21.03 9.97 0.26
CA TRP A 286 21.16 11.29 -0.37
C TRP A 286 21.72 12.36 0.58
N GLY A 287 21.90 12.04 1.87
CA GLY A 287 22.45 12.98 2.85
C GLY A 287 21.57 14.20 3.12
N LEU A 288 20.29 14.15 2.76
CA LEU A 288 19.35 15.25 2.98
C LEU A 288 18.92 15.35 4.46
N PRO A 289 18.64 16.56 4.97
CA PRO A 289 18.11 16.73 6.31
C PRO A 289 16.80 15.95 6.51
N ILE A 290 16.72 15.20 7.60
CA ILE A 290 15.49 14.50 7.98
C ILE A 290 14.51 15.54 8.53
N TYR A 291 13.33 15.62 7.91
CA TYR A 291 12.21 16.38 8.41
C TYR A 291 11.66 15.71 9.68
N SER A 292 12.03 16.28 10.83
CA SER A 292 11.36 15.98 12.10
C SER A 292 10.01 16.69 12.15
N SER A 293 9.07 16.15 12.94
CA SER A 293 7.81 16.85 13.21
C SER A 293 8.10 18.21 13.85
N ILE A 294 7.17 19.17 13.78
CA ILE A 294 7.34 20.48 14.44
C ILE A 294 7.68 20.29 15.93
N THR A 295 7.04 19.32 16.59
CA THR A 295 7.37 18.98 17.98
C THR A 295 8.77 18.40 18.12
N GLY A 296 9.20 17.50 17.23
CA GLY A 296 10.56 16.95 17.26
C GLY A 296 11.61 18.04 17.08
N ALA A 297 11.40 18.97 16.15
CA ALA A 297 12.29 20.11 15.98
C ALA A 297 12.31 21.04 17.21
N ILE A 298 11.16 21.30 17.83
CA ILE A 298 11.09 22.05 19.11
C ILE A 298 11.83 21.30 20.22
N ASP A 299 11.67 19.99 20.32
CA ASP A 299 12.31 19.14 21.32
C ASP A 299 13.83 19.16 21.15
N GLU A 300 14.33 18.95 19.92
CA GLU A 300 15.76 19.04 19.56
C GLU A 300 16.36 20.40 19.98
N THR A 301 15.68 21.51 19.67
CA THR A 301 16.17 22.86 20.05
C THR A 301 16.17 23.08 21.57
N ILE A 302 15.14 22.60 22.28
CA ILE A 302 15.08 22.69 23.75
C ILE A 302 16.21 21.88 24.38
N GLU A 303 16.46 20.67 23.90
CA GLU A 303 17.52 19.79 24.38
C GLU A 303 18.91 20.37 24.10
N ALA A 304 19.16 20.87 22.88
CA ALA A 304 20.40 21.54 22.51
C ALA A 304 20.66 22.80 23.36
N GLY A 305 19.60 23.51 23.77
CA GLY A 305 19.63 24.65 24.69
C GLY A 305 19.82 24.31 26.17
N GLY A 306 20.09 23.04 26.52
CA GLY A 306 20.26 22.59 27.90
C GLY A 306 18.93 22.43 28.66
N GLY A 307 17.86 22.07 27.96
CA GLY A 307 16.54 21.79 28.52
C GLY A 307 15.57 22.98 28.52
N SER A 308 15.93 24.10 27.87
CA SER A 308 15.02 25.23 27.63
C SER A 308 15.48 26.07 26.45
N ALA A 309 14.55 26.69 25.73
CA ALA A 309 14.83 27.65 24.66
C ALA A 309 14.05 28.96 24.86
N TYR A 310 14.61 30.10 24.47
CA TYR A 310 13.83 31.35 24.38
C TYR A 310 12.90 31.27 23.18
N LEU A 311 11.65 31.72 23.34
CA LEU A 311 10.63 31.53 22.31
C LEU A 311 10.98 32.26 21.00
N ASP A 312 11.50 33.48 21.08
CA ASP A 312 11.85 34.26 19.89
C ASP A 312 13.01 33.61 19.12
N ASP A 313 14.02 33.12 19.85
CA ASP A 313 15.19 32.44 19.28
C ASP A 313 14.75 31.10 18.65
N LEU A 314 13.96 30.30 19.37
CA LEU A 314 13.37 29.05 18.87
C LEU A 314 12.59 29.25 17.57
N VAL A 315 11.75 30.29 17.49
CA VAL A 315 10.95 30.57 16.30
C VAL A 315 11.83 31.00 15.13
N ALA A 316 12.85 31.82 15.38
CA ALA A 316 13.79 32.27 14.36
C ALA A 316 14.62 31.10 13.81
N ASP A 317 15.21 30.29 14.70
CA ASP A 317 16.07 29.16 14.36
C ASP A 317 15.30 28.12 13.53
N LEU A 318 14.11 27.73 13.98
CA LEU A 318 13.28 26.76 13.25
C LEU A 318 12.77 27.27 11.90
N LYS A 319 12.65 28.59 11.74
CA LYS A 319 12.31 29.18 10.44
C LYS A 319 13.51 29.17 9.48
N ILE A 320 14.71 29.52 9.97
CA ILE A 320 15.92 29.59 9.16
C ILE A 320 16.43 28.19 8.79
N ASP A 321 16.54 27.30 9.78
CA ASP A 321 17.21 26.01 9.60
C ASP A 321 16.30 24.92 9.01
N ARG A 322 14.98 25.01 9.25
CA ARG A 322 14.01 23.94 8.94
C ARG A 322 12.79 24.42 8.16
N ASP A 323 12.75 25.69 7.75
CA ASP A 323 11.62 26.34 7.05
C ASP A 323 10.24 26.15 7.72
N ILE A 324 10.21 26.02 9.04
CA ILE A 324 8.95 25.80 9.77
C ILE A 324 8.20 27.12 9.93
N ASN A 325 6.87 27.09 9.76
CA ASN A 325 6.02 28.26 9.95
C ASN A 325 6.04 28.74 11.42
N PRO A 326 6.41 30.02 11.68
CA PRO A 326 6.45 30.61 13.03
C PRO A 326 5.14 30.49 13.82
N THR A 327 4.01 30.63 13.12
CA THR A 327 2.67 30.52 13.72
C THR A 327 2.42 29.09 14.22
N SER A 328 2.91 28.09 13.48
CA SER A 328 2.79 26.69 13.91
C SER A 328 3.65 26.40 15.13
N VAL A 329 4.93 26.83 15.14
CA VAL A 329 5.80 26.68 16.33
C VAL A 329 5.13 27.29 17.56
N THR A 330 4.63 28.52 17.39
CA THR A 330 3.93 29.24 18.46
C THR A 330 2.68 28.50 18.94
N ALA A 331 1.85 27.97 18.03
CA ALA A 331 0.67 27.20 18.40
C ALA A 331 1.03 25.94 19.21
N TYR A 332 2.05 25.19 18.79
CA TYR A 332 2.52 24.01 19.53
C TYR A 332 3.02 24.38 20.93
N VAL A 333 3.92 25.35 21.03
CA VAL A 333 4.47 25.80 22.33
C VAL A 333 3.39 26.36 23.26
N GLN A 334 2.31 26.95 22.71
CA GLN A 334 1.22 27.51 23.51
C GLN A 334 0.18 26.49 23.93
N GLN A 335 -0.17 25.53 23.07
CA GLN A 335 -1.36 24.69 23.25
C GLN A 335 -1.02 23.24 23.59
N ALA A 336 0.16 22.74 23.22
CA ALA A 336 0.51 21.35 23.47
C ALA A 336 0.86 21.12 24.96
N PRO A 337 0.22 20.14 25.63
CA PRO A 337 0.48 19.84 27.04
C PRO A 337 1.95 19.57 27.41
N LYS A 338 2.74 19.04 26.48
CA LYS A 338 4.15 18.70 26.66
C LYS A 338 5.03 19.89 27.06
N TYR A 339 4.62 21.12 26.74
CA TYR A 339 5.46 22.30 26.94
C TYR A 339 4.99 23.17 28.12
N ILE A 340 5.95 23.75 28.84
CA ILE A 340 5.71 24.80 29.83
C ILE A 340 6.36 26.09 29.33
N ARG A 341 5.57 27.17 29.35
CA ARG A 341 6.02 28.52 29.08
C ARG A 341 6.31 29.22 30.40
N GLU A 342 7.49 29.82 30.49
CA GLU A 342 7.91 30.58 31.65
C GLU A 342 8.63 31.86 31.22
N ARG A 343 8.93 32.74 32.17
CA ARG A 343 9.81 33.89 31.93
C ARG A 343 11.17 33.61 32.54
N ARG A 344 12.20 33.60 31.71
CA ARG A 344 13.61 33.53 32.13
C ARG A 344 14.31 34.81 31.71
N ARG A 345 14.99 35.47 32.67
CA ARG A 345 15.73 36.72 32.44
C ARG A 345 14.91 37.79 31.69
N GLY A 346 13.62 37.90 32.03
CA GLY A 346 12.69 38.85 31.40
C GLY A 346 12.15 38.47 30.02
N ARG A 347 12.62 37.39 29.40
CA ARG A 347 12.18 36.90 28.08
C ARG A 347 11.28 35.67 28.24
N ALA A 348 10.38 35.45 27.28
CA ALA A 348 9.58 34.23 27.22
C ALA A 348 10.47 33.04 26.85
N SER A 349 10.38 31.95 27.60
CA SER A 349 11.08 30.70 27.34
C SER A 349 10.12 29.51 27.39
N VAL A 350 10.50 28.44 26.71
CA VAL A 350 9.80 27.17 26.69
C VAL A 350 10.74 26.06 27.14
N ARG A 351 10.17 25.10 27.86
CA ARG A 351 10.83 23.85 28.25
C ARG A 351 9.82 22.70 28.23
N HIS A 352 10.31 21.48 28.34
CA HIS A 352 9.43 20.34 28.59
C HIS A 352 8.79 20.44 29.98
N ARG A 353 7.52 20.03 30.03
CA ARG A 353 6.81 19.70 31.27
C ARG A 353 7.50 18.51 31.90
N ARG A 354 7.77 18.60 33.22
CA ARG A 354 8.39 17.51 33.96
C ARG A 354 7.32 16.53 34.47
N PRO A 355 7.70 15.28 34.79
CA PRO A 355 6.77 14.28 35.32
C PRO A 355 6.07 14.71 36.63
N ASP A 356 6.72 15.55 37.44
CA ASP A 356 6.19 16.10 38.70
C ASP A 356 5.28 17.31 38.52
N GLU A 357 5.07 17.78 37.29
CA GLU A 357 4.25 18.95 36.95
C GLU A 357 2.97 18.52 36.21
N PRO A 358 1.94 17.99 36.91
CA PRO A 358 0.75 17.47 36.26
C PRO A 358 0.06 18.54 35.41
N TYR A 359 -0.47 18.12 34.26
CA TYR A 359 -1.27 19.02 33.44
C TYR A 359 -2.61 19.29 34.12
N PRO A 360 -3.03 20.56 34.29
CA PRO A 360 -4.27 20.89 34.96
C PRO A 360 -5.47 20.65 34.03
N VAL A 361 -5.91 19.39 33.94
CA VAL A 361 -7.07 19.00 33.14
C VAL A 361 -8.30 19.73 33.66
N LYS A 362 -9.01 20.43 32.78
CA LYS A 362 -10.29 21.07 33.12
C LYS A 362 -11.30 20.01 33.52
N THR A 363 -11.95 20.18 34.66
CA THR A 363 -13.02 19.28 35.14
C THR A 363 -14.36 19.99 35.34
N ASN A 364 -14.41 21.32 35.17
CA ASN A 364 -15.63 22.10 35.35
C ASN A 364 -16.59 21.92 34.17
N MET A 365 -17.51 20.96 34.29
CA MET A 365 -18.55 20.66 33.29
C MET A 365 -19.69 21.68 33.30
N ALA A 366 -19.93 22.35 34.43
CA ALA A 366 -21.05 23.27 34.61
C ALA A 366 -20.96 24.50 33.68
N GLU A 367 -19.74 24.90 33.30
CA GLU A 367 -19.45 26.01 32.40
C GLU A 367 -19.23 25.58 30.95
N GLN A 368 -19.17 24.28 30.66
CA GLN A 368 -18.84 23.78 29.33
C GLN A 368 -20.07 23.76 28.42
N ARG A 369 -20.02 24.52 27.32
CA ARG A 369 -21.05 24.51 26.27
C ARG A 369 -21.32 23.10 25.74
N GLY A 370 -22.60 22.77 25.59
CA GLY A 370 -23.09 21.51 25.05
C GLY A 370 -22.96 20.32 26.00
N ILE A 371 -22.42 20.50 27.21
CA ILE A 371 -22.33 19.45 28.23
C ILE A 371 -23.41 19.65 29.29
N TYR A 372 -24.19 18.61 29.55
CA TYR A 372 -25.31 18.65 30.49
C TYR A 372 -25.25 17.47 31.45
N GLN A 373 -25.73 17.68 32.68
CA GLN A 373 -25.86 16.61 33.66
C GLN A 373 -27.01 15.70 33.25
N ASP A 374 -26.94 14.39 33.47
CA ASP A 374 -28.07 13.48 33.20
C ASP A 374 -28.55 12.69 34.38
N ARG A 375 -27.61 12.13 35.11
CA ARG A 375 -27.82 11.56 36.42
C ARG A 375 -26.61 11.95 37.25
N GLU A 376 -26.53 11.48 38.49
CA GLU A 376 -25.35 11.70 39.32
C GLU A 376 -24.06 11.20 38.64
N ASP A 377 -24.13 10.07 37.91
CA ASP A 377 -22.98 9.41 37.28
C ASP A 377 -23.01 9.40 35.73
N THR A 378 -23.84 10.25 35.11
CA THR A 378 -23.91 10.35 33.65
C THR A 378 -23.94 11.78 33.14
N LEU A 379 -23.30 11.97 31.98
CA LEU A 379 -23.20 13.23 31.27
C LEU A 379 -23.79 13.11 29.88
N LEU A 380 -24.35 14.19 29.36
CA LEU A 380 -24.71 14.32 27.96
C LEU A 380 -23.79 15.33 27.28
N TRP A 381 -23.38 15.00 26.06
CA TRP A 381 -22.73 15.93 25.16
C TRP A 381 -23.54 16.07 23.88
N ARG A 382 -24.04 17.29 23.66
CA ARG A 382 -24.82 17.68 22.48
C ARG A 382 -23.90 17.99 21.31
N ILE A 383 -24.08 17.28 20.21
CA ILE A 383 -23.38 17.52 18.94
C ILE A 383 -24.36 17.46 17.77
N SER A 384 -23.99 18.09 16.65
CA SER A 384 -24.73 17.96 15.39
C SER A 384 -24.22 16.74 14.62
N TYR A 385 -25.13 15.97 14.03
CA TYR A 385 -24.77 14.89 13.12
C TYR A 385 -24.44 15.48 11.73
N ASP A 386 -23.22 15.99 11.60
CA ASP A 386 -22.71 16.64 10.40
C ASP A 386 -21.95 15.68 9.47
N GLU A 387 -21.41 16.22 8.37
CA GLU A 387 -20.62 15.49 7.39
C GLU A 387 -19.34 14.86 7.99
N ASN A 388 -18.74 15.45 9.02
CA ASN A 388 -17.54 14.91 9.66
C ASN A 388 -17.86 13.65 10.46
N VAL A 389 -18.94 13.67 11.24
CA VAL A 389 -19.45 12.50 11.95
C VAL A 389 -19.93 11.44 10.95
N ARG A 390 -20.61 11.84 9.87
CA ARG A 390 -21.10 10.94 8.81
C ARG A 390 -19.98 10.27 8.04
N ARG A 391 -18.86 10.95 7.78
CA ARG A 391 -17.67 10.38 7.15
C ARG A 391 -16.94 9.38 8.06
N GLY A 392 -17.21 9.40 9.37
CA GLY A 392 -16.55 8.54 10.34
C GLY A 392 -15.13 8.98 10.71
N SER A 393 -14.86 10.28 10.61
CA SER A 393 -13.65 10.86 11.21
C SER A 393 -13.84 11.01 12.71
N GLY A 394 -12.75 10.88 13.48
CA GLY A 394 -12.77 11.29 14.88
C GLY A 394 -13.00 12.80 15.00
N ILE A 395 -13.55 13.23 16.13
CA ILE A 395 -13.85 14.65 16.41
C ILE A 395 -13.18 15.10 17.72
N PRO A 396 -12.94 16.41 17.90
CA PRO A 396 -12.45 16.94 19.17
C PRO A 396 -13.41 16.64 20.31
N LEU A 397 -12.88 16.13 21.41
CA LEU A 397 -13.64 15.84 22.64
C LEU A 397 -13.41 17.01 23.62
N PRO A 398 -14.46 17.50 24.33
CA PRO A 398 -14.25 18.50 25.37
C PRO A 398 -13.33 17.97 26.48
N GLU A 399 -12.37 18.78 26.88
CA GLU A 399 -11.36 18.43 27.90
C GLU A 399 -11.99 17.94 29.21
N CYS A 400 -13.09 18.57 29.64
CA CYS A 400 -13.81 18.16 30.86
C CYS A 400 -14.45 16.77 30.78
N VAL A 401 -14.79 16.29 29.59
CA VAL A 401 -15.29 14.92 29.42
C VAL A 401 -14.14 13.92 29.52
N PHE A 402 -12.93 14.30 29.09
CA PHE A 402 -11.76 13.46 29.27
C PHE A 402 -11.31 13.42 30.74
N GLY A 403 -11.31 14.57 31.42
CA GLY A 403 -11.11 14.68 32.87
C GLY A 403 -12.20 13.96 33.68
N TYR A 404 -13.41 13.82 33.15
CA TYR A 404 -14.46 12.96 33.73
C TYR A 404 -14.11 11.47 33.69
N PHE A 405 -13.04 11.05 33.04
CA PHE A 405 -12.53 9.68 33.15
C PHE A 405 -11.25 9.59 33.97
N ASP A 406 -10.89 10.67 34.67
CA ASP A 406 -9.62 10.86 35.37
C ASP A 406 -8.43 10.66 34.42
N MET A 407 -8.61 11.06 33.16
CA MET A 407 -7.60 10.95 32.10
C MET A 407 -7.02 12.32 31.75
N GLY A 408 -5.76 12.34 31.34
CA GLY A 408 -5.02 13.54 30.94
C GLY A 408 -4.16 13.34 29.68
N PRO A 409 -3.35 14.34 29.32
CA PRO A 409 -2.43 14.24 28.20
C PRO A 409 -1.54 13.00 28.30
N GLY A 410 -1.34 12.31 27.17
CA GLY A 410 -0.64 11.02 27.08
C GLY A 410 -1.58 9.82 27.14
N ASP A 411 -2.76 9.96 27.74
CA ASP A 411 -3.66 8.82 27.95
C ASP A 411 -4.43 8.43 26.69
N ARG A 412 -4.72 7.12 26.63
CA ARG A 412 -5.60 6.50 25.64
C ARG A 412 -6.54 5.53 26.33
N GLY A 413 -7.80 5.55 25.93
CA GLY A 413 -8.84 4.72 26.50
C GLY A 413 -9.87 4.28 25.46
N HIS A 414 -10.78 3.42 25.90
CA HIS A 414 -11.88 2.92 25.11
C HIS A 414 -13.18 3.11 25.86
N LEU A 415 -14.21 3.54 25.13
CA LEU A 415 -15.58 3.62 25.61
C LEU A 415 -16.36 2.45 25.02
N ALA A 416 -16.99 1.66 25.88
CA ALA A 416 -17.83 0.55 25.47
C ALA A 416 -19.12 1.06 24.82
N THR A 417 -19.53 0.45 23.71
CA THR A 417 -20.76 0.81 22.98
C THR A 417 -21.50 -0.45 22.56
N SER A 418 -22.74 -0.33 22.11
CA SER A 418 -23.55 -1.46 21.63
C SER A 418 -22.99 -2.15 20.38
N ASN A 419 -22.13 -1.45 19.61
CA ASN A 419 -21.62 -1.93 18.33
C ASN A 419 -20.13 -2.29 18.45
N ASN A 420 -19.27 -1.28 18.58
CA ASN A 420 -17.82 -1.42 18.70
C ASN A 420 -17.27 -0.37 19.67
N PRO A 421 -16.24 -0.69 20.47
CA PRO A 421 -15.62 0.29 21.35
C PRO A 421 -15.09 1.51 20.59
N VAL A 422 -15.36 2.70 21.10
CA VAL A 422 -14.86 3.96 20.54
C VAL A 422 -13.61 4.38 21.31
N THR A 423 -12.53 4.69 20.60
CA THR A 423 -11.28 5.14 21.23
C THR A 423 -11.40 6.60 21.64
N ILE A 424 -10.91 6.96 22.83
CA ILE A 424 -10.63 8.34 23.23
C ILE A 424 -9.13 8.48 23.51
N SER A 425 -8.54 9.63 23.16
CA SER A 425 -7.10 9.82 23.35
C SER A 425 -6.72 11.29 23.41
N TRP A 426 -5.64 11.60 24.10
CA TRP A 426 -5.03 12.93 24.10
C TRP A 426 -3.52 12.83 23.93
N SER A 427 -2.98 13.18 22.76
CA SER A 427 -1.53 13.28 22.61
C SER A 427 -0.98 14.46 23.40
N GLU A 428 0.15 14.29 24.09
CA GLU A 428 0.87 15.39 24.76
C GLU A 428 1.33 16.48 23.78
N THR A 429 1.46 16.13 22.51
CA THR A 429 1.81 17.04 21.40
C THR A 429 0.58 17.64 20.70
N SER A 430 -0.64 17.32 21.15
CA SER A 430 -1.88 17.82 20.52
C SER A 430 -2.08 19.30 20.80
N THR A 431 -2.27 20.10 19.75
CA THR A 431 -2.69 21.50 19.86
C THR A 431 -4.21 21.65 20.02
N HIS A 432 -4.98 20.59 19.79
CA HIS A 432 -6.45 20.65 19.75
C HIS A 432 -7.13 19.96 20.94
N GLY A 433 -6.34 19.50 21.93
CA GLY A 433 -6.86 18.78 23.09
C GLY A 433 -7.16 17.30 22.82
N PRO A 434 -8.03 16.68 23.64
CA PRO A 434 -8.44 15.28 23.48
C PRO A 434 -9.35 15.09 22.27
N SER A 435 -9.41 13.85 21.78
CA SER A 435 -10.27 13.45 20.67
C SER A 435 -11.00 12.15 20.97
N ILE A 436 -12.12 11.98 20.29
CA ILE A 436 -12.91 10.74 20.26
C ILE A 436 -12.91 10.19 18.83
N GLY A 437 -12.83 8.87 18.72
CA GLY A 437 -12.81 8.15 17.45
C GLY A 437 -14.14 8.24 16.69
N SER A 438 -14.27 7.45 15.62
CA SER A 438 -15.45 7.47 14.76
C SER A 438 -16.74 7.19 15.56
N LEU A 439 -17.69 8.13 15.47
CA LEU A 439 -19.03 8.02 16.04
C LEU A 439 -20.08 7.57 15.00
N GLN A 440 -19.68 7.36 13.75
CA GLN A 440 -20.58 7.11 12.62
C GLN A 440 -21.53 5.95 12.89
N ALA A 441 -21.03 4.82 13.40
CA ALA A 441 -21.84 3.64 13.66
C ALA A 441 -22.91 3.87 14.75
N LEU A 442 -22.60 4.68 15.75
CA LEU A 442 -23.53 5.05 16.84
C LEU A 442 -24.55 6.10 16.38
N ALA A 443 -24.11 7.10 15.62
CA ALA A 443 -24.97 8.16 15.11
C ALA A 443 -25.97 7.61 14.09
N LYS A 444 -25.53 6.75 13.17
CA LYS A 444 -26.36 6.15 12.12
C LYS A 444 -27.54 5.32 12.65
N THR A 445 -27.40 4.71 13.83
CA THR A 445 -28.51 3.97 14.46
C THR A 445 -29.48 4.87 15.21
N ALA A 446 -29.09 6.10 15.52
CA ALA A 446 -29.87 7.00 16.38
C ALA A 446 -30.58 8.10 15.60
N ALA A 447 -29.97 8.67 14.56
CA ALA A 447 -30.51 9.87 13.89
C ALA A 447 -30.07 9.98 12.42
N ASP A 448 -30.66 10.93 11.69
CA ASP A 448 -30.32 11.24 10.30
C ASP A 448 -29.34 12.43 10.20
N PRO A 449 -28.58 12.55 9.08
CA PRO A 449 -27.71 13.71 8.87
C PRO A 449 -28.46 15.04 8.98
N GLY A 450 -27.89 15.98 9.73
CA GLY A 450 -28.50 17.27 10.06
C GLY A 450 -29.25 17.30 11.40
N ASP A 451 -29.50 16.14 12.02
CA ASP A 451 -30.09 16.09 13.35
C ASP A 451 -29.10 16.48 14.45
N THR A 452 -29.63 16.77 15.63
CA THR A 452 -28.84 16.89 16.85
C THR A 452 -28.86 15.55 17.57
N ILE A 453 -27.73 15.13 18.12
CA ILE A 453 -27.62 13.91 18.93
C ILE A 453 -26.97 14.24 20.28
N PHE A 454 -27.27 13.42 21.27
CA PHE A 454 -26.60 13.44 22.56
C PHE A 454 -25.78 12.17 22.75
N LEU A 455 -24.50 12.36 23.05
CA LEU A 455 -23.65 11.30 23.53
C LEU A 455 -23.77 11.23 25.04
N ARG A 456 -24.30 10.13 25.56
CA ARG A 456 -24.36 9.85 26.99
C ARG A 456 -23.13 9.07 27.42
N PHE A 457 -22.36 9.68 28.32
CA PHE A 457 -21.19 9.08 28.95
C PHE A 457 -21.53 8.68 30.38
N SER A 458 -21.15 7.47 30.77
CA SER A 458 -21.28 6.98 32.15
C SER A 458 -19.90 6.82 32.79
N ARG A 459 -19.80 6.90 34.12
CA ARG A 459 -18.50 6.73 34.83
C ARG A 459 -17.79 5.41 34.53
N ASP A 460 -18.54 4.35 34.24
CA ASP A 460 -18.02 3.02 33.87
C ASP A 460 -17.44 2.93 32.44
N LYS A 461 -17.21 4.07 31.78
CA LYS A 461 -16.71 4.18 30.40
C LYS A 461 -17.66 3.57 29.37
N THR A 462 -18.96 3.54 29.64
CA THR A 462 -19.98 3.27 28.60
C THR A 462 -20.38 4.53 27.85
N LEU A 463 -20.61 4.39 26.55
CA LEU A 463 -21.06 5.43 25.65
C LEU A 463 -22.30 4.97 24.90
N THR A 464 -23.37 5.75 24.99
CA THR A 464 -24.61 5.55 24.23
C THR A 464 -24.97 6.81 23.46
N CYS A 465 -25.65 6.65 22.34
CA CYS A 465 -26.12 7.76 21.51
C CYS A 465 -27.64 7.88 21.62
N LEU A 466 -28.12 9.07 21.92
CA LEU A 466 -29.53 9.42 22.01
C LEU A 466 -29.88 10.39 20.89
N ALA A 467 -30.99 10.16 20.21
CA ALA A 467 -31.48 11.08 19.19
C ALA A 467 -32.12 12.31 19.84
N ALA A 468 -31.73 13.51 19.41
CA ALA A 468 -32.57 14.68 19.58
C ALA A 468 -33.33 14.85 18.25
N THR A 469 -34.54 14.28 18.18
CA THR A 469 -35.42 14.30 16.99
C THR A 469 -35.41 15.66 16.28
N ARG A 470 -35.33 15.72 14.95
CA ARG A 470 -35.22 16.96 14.15
C ARG A 470 -35.98 18.18 14.69
N LEU A 471 -35.36 19.36 14.60
CA LEU A 471 -35.99 20.67 14.85
C LEU A 471 -37.35 20.73 14.12
N ASP A 472 -38.46 20.75 14.88
CA ASP A 472 -39.77 21.02 14.31
C ASP A 472 -40.01 22.53 14.38
N SER A 473 -40.05 23.18 13.21
CA SER A 473 -40.30 24.64 13.12
C SER A 473 -41.68 25.05 13.63
N ARG A 474 -42.55 24.10 13.96
CA ARG A 474 -43.88 24.31 14.53
C ARG A 474 -43.95 24.08 16.04
N ALA A 475 -42.92 23.53 16.67
CA ALA A 475 -42.88 23.36 18.12
C ALA A 475 -42.76 24.71 18.83
N ASP A 476 -43.38 24.85 20.00
CA ASP A 476 -43.16 26.01 20.84
C ASP A 476 -41.72 26.01 21.40
N GLY A 477 -41.23 27.20 21.78
CA GLY A 477 -39.85 27.38 22.24
C GLY A 477 -39.50 26.55 23.47
N ILE A 478 -40.44 26.30 24.38
CA ILE A 478 -40.19 25.53 25.61
C ILE A 478 -40.00 24.05 25.30
N THR A 479 -40.85 23.49 24.42
CA THR A 479 -40.75 22.13 23.93
C THR A 479 -39.41 21.91 23.23
N GLU A 480 -39.01 22.87 22.39
CA GLU A 480 -37.74 22.81 21.67
C GLU A 480 -36.53 22.95 22.60
N LEU A 481 -36.61 23.81 23.62
CA LEU A 481 -35.59 23.92 24.67
C LEU A 481 -35.43 22.58 25.43
N GLY A 482 -36.54 21.95 25.81
CA GLY A 482 -36.53 20.63 26.46
C GLY A 482 -35.84 19.58 25.60
N ARG A 483 -36.19 19.53 24.30
CA ARG A 483 -35.58 18.63 23.32
C ARG A 483 -34.07 18.84 23.21
N LEU A 484 -33.61 20.08 23.12
CA LEU A 484 -32.19 20.45 23.04
C LEU A 484 -31.41 20.33 24.35
N LEU A 485 -32.08 19.94 25.44
CA LEU A 485 -31.49 19.57 26.72
C LEU A 485 -31.74 18.09 27.11
N ALA A 486 -32.32 17.30 26.21
CA ALA A 486 -32.76 15.92 26.46
C ALA A 486 -33.65 15.79 27.70
N ILE A 487 -34.57 16.74 27.87
CA ILE A 487 -35.57 16.78 28.94
C ILE A 487 -36.89 16.23 28.36
N PRO A 488 -37.48 15.19 28.97
CA PRO A 488 -38.79 14.70 28.56
C PRO A 488 -39.89 15.73 28.82
N PRO A 489 -41.05 15.63 28.13
CA PRO A 489 -42.18 16.50 28.40
C PRO A 489 -42.61 16.43 29.88
N ALA A 490 -42.76 17.58 30.52
CA ALA A 490 -43.20 17.69 31.92
C ALA A 490 -44.66 18.15 31.99
N ALA A 491 -45.40 17.67 32.99
CA ALA A 491 -46.80 18.04 33.19
C ALA A 491 -46.98 19.46 33.77
N ALA A 492 -45.94 20.01 34.42
CA ALA A 492 -45.95 21.32 35.05
C ALA A 492 -44.65 22.09 34.74
N GLU A 493 -44.73 23.41 34.61
CA GLU A 493 -43.59 24.28 34.31
C GLU A 493 -42.52 24.23 35.41
N SER A 494 -42.91 24.19 36.69
CA SER A 494 -41.96 24.07 37.80
C SER A 494 -41.10 22.80 37.68
N SER A 495 -41.73 21.67 37.34
CA SER A 495 -41.04 20.41 37.11
C SER A 495 -40.07 20.49 35.92
N PHE A 496 -40.46 21.19 34.85
CA PHE A 496 -39.57 21.45 33.71
C PHE A 496 -38.35 22.29 34.13
N LEU A 497 -38.57 23.39 34.85
CA LEU A 497 -37.50 24.29 35.29
C LEU A 497 -36.52 23.60 36.25
N ASP A 498 -37.01 22.75 37.14
CA ASP A 498 -36.16 21.92 38.01
C ASP A 498 -35.26 20.99 37.19
N MET A 499 -35.80 20.36 36.15
CA MET A 499 -35.02 19.51 35.25
C MET A 499 -33.98 20.33 34.47
N VAL A 500 -34.35 21.51 33.95
CA VAL A 500 -33.40 22.40 33.25
C VAL A 500 -32.30 22.86 34.20
N ALA A 501 -32.64 23.27 35.41
CA ALA A 501 -31.68 23.67 36.43
C ALA A 501 -30.71 22.51 36.74
N PHE A 502 -31.23 21.30 36.93
CA PHE A 502 -30.42 20.10 37.13
C PHE A 502 -29.48 19.84 35.94
N ARG A 503 -29.97 19.86 34.69
CA ARG A 503 -29.15 19.70 33.48
C ARG A 503 -27.96 20.67 33.43
N LEU A 504 -28.15 21.86 34.00
CA LEU A 504 -27.19 22.95 33.99
C LEU A 504 -26.34 23.05 35.26
N TRP A 505 -26.38 22.09 36.18
CA TRP A 505 -25.72 22.20 37.50
C TRP A 505 -26.08 23.51 38.22
N LEU A 506 -27.36 23.86 38.22
CA LEU A 506 -27.91 24.91 39.07
C LEU A 506 -28.52 24.26 40.32
N PRO A 507 -28.36 24.87 41.50
CA PRO A 507 -29.05 24.40 42.71
C PRO A 507 -30.56 24.54 42.53
N ALA A 508 -31.34 23.69 43.21
CA ALA A 508 -32.81 23.71 43.14
C ALA A 508 -33.43 25.07 43.56
N THR A 509 -32.70 25.88 44.33
CA THR A 509 -33.11 27.25 44.68
C THR A 509 -32.98 28.25 43.52
N GLN A 510 -32.46 27.83 42.37
CA GLN A 510 -32.23 28.62 41.15
C GLN A 510 -32.97 28.02 39.94
N SER A 511 -34.05 27.27 40.17
CA SER A 511 -34.96 26.74 39.15
C SER A 511 -35.90 27.81 38.59
N ASP A 512 -35.34 28.93 38.13
CA ASP A 512 -36.07 30.07 37.59
C ASP A 512 -35.48 30.52 36.24
N TRP A 513 -36.31 31.14 35.40
CA TRP A 513 -35.92 31.56 34.07
C TRP A 513 -34.74 32.55 34.06
N GLN A 514 -34.60 33.41 35.07
CA GLN A 514 -33.53 34.40 35.14
C GLN A 514 -32.18 33.72 35.41
N SER A 515 -32.13 32.80 36.37
CA SER A 515 -30.95 32.00 36.70
C SER A 515 -30.51 31.11 35.55
N ILE A 516 -31.45 30.40 34.91
CA ILE A 516 -31.20 29.57 33.73
C ILE A 516 -30.65 30.41 32.58
N ARG A 517 -31.28 31.56 32.29
CA ARG A 517 -30.84 32.47 31.21
C ARG A 517 -29.42 32.99 31.48
N LYS A 518 -29.12 33.34 32.73
CA LYS A 518 -27.77 33.80 33.14
C LYS A 518 -26.74 32.70 32.90
N ARG A 519 -27.04 31.44 33.26
CA ARG A 519 -26.13 30.30 33.05
C ARG A 519 -25.89 30.01 31.57
N LEU A 520 -26.94 29.96 30.75
CA LEU A 520 -26.83 29.71 29.31
C LEU A 520 -26.05 30.83 28.59
N LYS A 521 -26.26 32.10 28.96
CA LYS A 521 -25.46 33.23 28.44
C LYS A 521 -23.99 33.12 28.82
N ALA A 522 -23.68 32.75 30.06
CA ALA A 522 -22.29 32.52 30.49
C ALA A 522 -21.60 31.41 29.66
N ARG A 523 -22.38 30.40 29.26
CA ARG A 523 -21.94 29.28 28.40
C ARG A 523 -21.96 29.60 26.90
N LYS A 524 -22.42 30.80 26.50
CA LYS A 524 -22.61 31.22 25.09
C LYS A 524 -23.54 30.28 24.31
N GLU A 525 -24.63 29.86 24.93
CA GLU A 525 -25.68 29.03 24.34
C GLU A 525 -26.87 29.89 23.92
N ASP A 526 -26.61 30.87 23.05
CA ASP A 526 -27.61 31.84 22.59
C ASP A 526 -28.77 31.17 21.85
N ASP A 527 -28.53 30.03 21.19
CA ASP A 527 -29.54 29.20 20.56
C ASP A 527 -30.61 28.74 21.56
N LEU A 528 -30.22 28.41 22.80
CA LEU A 528 -31.14 28.01 23.85
C LEU A 528 -31.81 29.21 24.51
N VAL A 529 -31.06 30.32 24.67
CA VAL A 529 -31.58 31.57 25.25
C VAL A 529 -32.73 32.16 24.43
N GLN A 530 -32.70 32.00 23.11
CA GLN A 530 -33.73 32.48 22.18
C GLN A 530 -35.05 31.70 22.30
N LEU A 531 -35.01 30.46 22.79
CA LEU A 531 -36.18 29.60 22.97
C LEU A 531 -36.93 29.86 24.28
N MET A 532 -36.32 30.62 25.20
CA MET A 532 -36.86 30.90 26.52
C MET A 532 -37.87 32.08 26.51
N PRO A 533 -38.93 32.06 27.34
CA PRO A 533 -39.89 33.16 27.47
C PRO A 533 -39.21 34.51 27.78
N PRO A 534 -39.71 35.64 27.24
CA PRO A 534 -39.14 36.95 27.51
C PRO A 534 -39.15 37.23 29.02
N CYS A 535 -38.07 37.83 29.55
CA CYS A 535 -38.08 38.29 30.93
C CYS A 535 -39.12 39.42 31.04
N GLU A 536 -40.16 39.23 31.85
CA GLU A 536 -41.01 40.36 32.25
C GLU A 536 -40.13 41.40 32.95
N VAL A 537 -40.07 42.59 32.37
CA VAL A 537 -39.44 43.74 33.01
C VAL A 537 -40.37 44.12 34.15
N VAL A 538 -40.04 43.71 35.37
CA VAL A 538 -40.66 44.28 36.57
C VAL A 538 -40.30 45.76 36.58
N THR A 539 -41.22 46.58 36.10
CA THR A 539 -41.11 48.04 36.18
C THR A 539 -41.30 48.37 37.66
N PRO A 540 -40.33 49.01 38.35
CA PRO A 540 -40.54 49.37 39.74
C PRO A 540 -41.72 50.35 39.79
N ALA A 541 -42.73 50.01 40.59
CA ALA A 541 -43.85 50.89 40.83
C ALA A 541 -43.30 52.23 41.34
N LEU A 542 -43.50 53.29 40.56
CA LEU A 542 -43.31 54.67 41.00
C LEU A 542 -44.33 54.92 42.12
N THR A 543 -43.89 54.81 43.37
CA THR A 543 -44.61 55.33 44.53
C THR A 543 -44.71 56.85 44.38
N ARG A 544 -45.96 57.36 44.31
CA ARG A 544 -46.28 58.77 44.51
C ARG A 544 -46.47 59.07 45.97
#